data_AF-A0A1N6HIQ1-F1
#
_entry.id   AF-A0A1N6HIQ1-F1
#
_cell.length_a   1.000
_cell.length_b   1.000
_cell.length_c   1.000
_cell.angle_alpha   90.00
_cell.angle_beta   90.00
_cell.angle_gamma   90.00
#
_symmetry.space_group_name_H-M   'P 1'
#
loop_
_entity.id
_entity.type
_entity.pdbx_description
1 polymer ?
#
loop_
_entity_poly.entity_id
_entity_poly.type
_entity_poly.pdbx_seq_one_letter_code
_entity_poly.pdbx_strand_id
1 'polypeptide(L)'
;MFGVSDESKFMLSKVMNYKSYFDPTSVTINKNQFESGDILEVSMKPNSYDEIINQIDIILANENGKVNEQTIITSYNDEKERYIGQMKIPSEYTVGDYYIDSIVQRASDDTTRIYNKSIYSESLIDLSKGDFSVTESKSPAISYTTHVQSYGWQAPVTSGKMSGTQGESKRLEGINISLGSLFPESIQYRTHVQSNGWMDWVGDGEISGTEGESKRLEAIQIKLTDKEAENYDIYYRVHAEKNGWLGWAKNGEEAGTEGFSRRLEAIEIVIVKKGAAAPGSKSNAFVKKEIIPTISYTTHVQSIGWQSWVKDGTVAGTSGKAKRLEGIKIKLENLPYAGGVQYKAHVQSYGWQGWSTNSALSGTSGKAKRLEAIQIQLTGEMAEKYDVYYRVHAQSYGWLGWAKNGESSGSEGKSKRLEAIEIRLIKKGNKAPGSTSTKFINK
;
A
#
# COMPACT_ATOMS: atom_id res chain seq x y z
N MET A 1 -70.58 -8.15 -1.31
CA MET A 1 -70.88 -7.31 -0.13
C MET A 1 -70.47 -8.10 1.11
N PHE A 2 -69.19 -8.03 1.44
CA PHE A 2 -68.50 -8.58 2.62
C PHE A 2 -67.18 -7.80 2.61
N GLY A 3 -66.66 -7.18 3.66
CA GLY A 3 -67.01 -7.01 5.05
C GLY A 3 -65.75 -6.37 5.61
N VAL A 4 -65.81 -5.08 5.96
CA VAL A 4 -64.67 -4.35 6.53
C VAL A 4 -64.51 -4.82 7.98
N SER A 5 -63.43 -5.53 8.27
CA SER A 5 -62.90 -5.82 9.60
C SER A 5 -61.42 -6.12 9.40
N ASP A 6 -60.46 -5.56 10.11
CA ASP A 6 -60.50 -4.92 11.41
C ASP A 6 -59.26 -4.00 11.41
N GLU A 7 -59.43 -2.72 11.74
CA GLU A 7 -58.31 -1.87 12.10
C GLU A 7 -57.61 -2.56 13.27
N SER A 8 -56.37 -2.98 13.07
CA SER A 8 -55.47 -3.41 14.14
C SER A 8 -55.25 -2.22 15.07
N LYS A 9 -56.16 -2.13 16.04
CA LYS A 9 -56.16 -1.23 17.18
C LYS A 9 -54.79 -1.24 17.86
N PHE A 10 -53.93 -0.29 17.49
CA PHE A 10 -52.95 0.28 18.41
C PHE A 10 -53.73 1.03 19.49
N MET A 11 -54.28 0.30 20.47
CA MET A 11 -54.72 0.89 21.73
C MET A 11 -53.44 1.25 22.51
N LEU A 12 -52.82 2.37 22.15
CA LEU A 12 -51.90 3.09 23.03
C LEU A 12 -52.76 3.58 24.20
N SER A 13 -52.87 2.75 25.23
CA SER A 13 -53.56 3.11 26.45
C SER A 13 -52.88 4.33 27.04
N LYS A 14 -53.67 5.38 27.25
CA LYS A 14 -53.31 6.53 28.07
C LYS A 14 -53.17 6.01 29.51
N VAL A 15 -51.96 5.63 29.93
CA VAL A 15 -51.78 5.05 31.28
C VAL A 15 -51.30 6.10 32.28
N MET A 16 -52.18 6.43 33.21
CA MET A 16 -51.84 6.89 34.55
C MET A 16 -51.38 5.70 35.42
N ASN A 17 -50.18 5.78 36.00
CA ASN A 17 -49.65 4.93 37.09
C ASN A 17 -49.33 3.44 36.81
N TYR A 18 -48.46 3.12 35.84
CA TYR A 18 -47.68 1.85 35.92
C TYR A 18 -46.29 2.13 36.52
N LYS A 19 -45.83 1.25 37.42
CA LYS A 19 -44.46 1.27 37.97
C LYS A 19 -43.49 1.02 36.81
N SER A 20 -42.54 1.92 36.58
CA SER A 20 -41.53 1.73 35.53
C SER A 20 -40.63 0.54 35.85
N TYR A 21 -40.05 -0.08 34.83
CA TYR A 21 -39.12 -1.21 34.98
C TYR A 21 -37.67 -0.76 35.18
N PHE A 22 -37.43 0.54 35.04
CA PHE A 22 -36.17 1.21 35.33
C PHE A 22 -36.39 2.33 36.34
N ASP A 23 -35.36 2.65 37.10
CA ASP A 23 -35.31 3.83 37.97
C ASP A 23 -34.91 5.05 37.13
N PRO A 24 -35.83 5.98 36.82
CA PRO A 24 -35.51 7.14 36.01
C PRO A 24 -34.50 8.09 36.68
N THR A 25 -34.44 8.12 38.01
CA THR A 25 -33.51 9.00 38.75
C THR A 25 -32.06 8.53 38.66
N SER A 26 -31.88 7.28 38.21
CA SER A 26 -30.60 6.61 38.06
C SER A 26 -29.97 6.78 36.68
N VAL A 27 -30.62 7.49 35.75
CA VAL A 27 -30.07 7.75 34.41
C VAL A 27 -28.75 8.49 34.52
N THR A 28 -27.75 8.00 33.79
CA THR A 28 -26.44 8.65 33.67
C THR A 28 -25.88 8.48 32.27
N ILE A 29 -25.11 9.48 31.84
CA ILE A 29 -24.26 9.41 30.66
C ILE A 29 -22.78 9.41 31.05
N ASN A 30 -21.91 8.88 30.18
CA ASN A 30 -20.48 8.79 30.45
C ASN A 30 -19.74 10.14 30.43
N LYS A 31 -20.25 11.14 29.71
CA LYS A 31 -19.78 12.54 29.69
C LYS A 31 -20.86 13.46 29.12
N ASN A 32 -20.71 14.78 29.24
CA ASN A 32 -21.70 15.78 28.83
C ASN A 32 -21.31 16.61 27.59
N GLN A 33 -20.12 16.39 27.02
CA GLN A 33 -19.67 17.02 25.77
C GLN A 33 -19.09 15.96 24.82
N PHE A 34 -19.57 15.96 23.58
CA PHE A 34 -19.19 15.00 22.57
C PHE A 34 -18.80 15.68 21.26
N GLU A 35 -17.84 15.08 20.57
CA GLU A 35 -17.55 15.35 19.17
C GLU A 35 -18.01 14.18 18.29
N SER A 36 -18.07 14.41 16.98
CA SER A 36 -18.30 13.35 16.00
C SER A 36 -17.35 12.16 16.24
N GLY A 37 -17.91 10.96 16.26
CA GLY A 37 -17.20 9.71 16.46
C GLY A 37 -17.00 9.28 17.91
N ASP A 38 -17.30 10.13 18.89
CA ASP A 38 -17.27 9.75 20.30
C ASP A 38 -18.38 8.73 20.63
N ILE A 39 -18.17 7.90 21.65
CA ILE A 39 -19.18 6.95 22.11
C ILE A 39 -19.97 7.57 23.27
N LEU A 40 -21.26 7.80 23.04
CA LEU A 40 -22.24 8.09 24.08
C LEU A 40 -22.67 6.75 24.70
N GLU A 41 -22.42 6.59 26.00
CA GLU A 41 -22.99 5.51 26.80
C GLU A 41 -24.08 6.10 27.70
N VAL A 42 -25.30 5.60 27.57
CA VAL A 42 -26.40 5.92 28.47
C VAL A 42 -26.70 4.69 29.31
N SER A 43 -26.91 4.86 30.61
CA SER A 43 -27.24 3.75 31.50
C SER A 43 -28.27 4.12 32.55
N MET A 44 -29.00 3.12 33.05
CA MET A 44 -30.01 3.25 34.10
C MET A 44 -30.16 1.94 34.88
N LYS A 45 -30.57 2.01 36.15
CA LYS A 45 -30.86 0.84 36.99
C LYS A 45 -32.24 0.27 36.70
N PRO A 46 -32.46 -1.04 36.86
CA PRO A 46 -33.80 -1.61 36.94
C PRO A 46 -34.51 -1.20 38.24
N ASN A 47 -35.84 -1.15 38.21
CA ASN A 47 -36.69 -0.95 39.40
C ASN A 47 -37.04 -2.27 40.11
N SER A 48 -36.93 -3.39 39.40
CA SER A 48 -37.12 -4.74 39.91
C SER A 48 -36.21 -5.69 39.15
N TYR A 49 -35.47 -6.53 39.87
CA TYR A 49 -34.58 -7.53 39.28
C TYR A 49 -35.34 -8.80 38.84
N ASP A 50 -36.59 -8.96 39.29
CA ASP A 50 -37.44 -10.11 38.96
C ASP A 50 -38.09 -10.02 37.57
N GLU A 51 -38.03 -8.86 36.91
CA GLU A 51 -38.60 -8.60 35.59
C GLU A 51 -37.63 -7.82 34.68
N ILE A 52 -36.40 -8.32 34.53
CA ILE A 52 -35.46 -7.76 33.54
C ILE A 52 -36.04 -8.00 32.14
N ILE A 53 -36.23 -6.91 31.40
CA ILE A 53 -36.72 -6.98 30.02
C ILE A 53 -35.55 -6.83 29.04
N ASN A 54 -35.68 -7.47 27.88
CA ASN A 54 -34.55 -7.61 26.96
C ASN A 54 -34.13 -6.31 26.27
N GLN A 55 -34.99 -5.29 26.22
CA GLN A 55 -34.70 -4.07 25.46
C GLN A 55 -35.47 -2.84 25.98
N ILE A 56 -34.72 -1.77 26.26
CA ILE A 56 -35.24 -0.41 26.46
C ILE A 56 -34.63 0.49 25.39
N ASP A 57 -35.47 1.21 24.68
CA ASP A 57 -35.11 2.15 23.61
C ASP A 57 -35.07 3.58 24.20
N ILE A 58 -33.95 4.28 24.03
CA ILE A 58 -33.79 5.68 24.44
C ILE A 58 -33.85 6.55 23.19
N ILE A 59 -34.77 7.50 23.17
CA ILE A 59 -34.98 8.43 22.07
C ILE A 59 -34.34 9.77 22.44
N LEU A 60 -33.41 10.22 21.59
CA LEU A 60 -32.73 11.50 21.74
C LEU A 60 -33.39 12.58 20.86
N ALA A 61 -33.38 13.82 21.34
CA ALA A 61 -33.81 15.01 20.58
C ALA A 61 -32.84 16.17 20.77
N ASN A 62 -32.97 17.18 19.92
CA ASN A 62 -32.19 18.44 19.94
C ASN A 62 -33.16 19.63 19.88
N GLU A 63 -32.88 20.67 20.66
CA GLU A 63 -33.73 21.85 20.82
C GLU A 63 -33.93 22.66 19.51
N ASN A 64 -33.04 22.54 18.53
CA ASN A 64 -33.05 23.34 17.29
C ASN A 64 -33.99 22.81 16.18
N GLY A 65 -34.93 21.91 16.51
CA GLY A 65 -36.11 21.67 15.67
C GLY A 65 -35.94 20.73 14.46
N LYS A 66 -34.81 20.03 14.32
CA LYS A 66 -34.76 18.77 13.55
C LYS A 66 -34.84 17.63 14.55
N VAL A 67 -36.04 17.06 14.70
CA VAL A 67 -36.27 15.83 15.45
C VAL A 67 -35.57 14.69 14.72
N ASN A 68 -34.25 14.58 14.88
CA ASN A 68 -33.50 13.37 14.56
C ASN A 68 -33.74 12.40 15.72
N GLU A 69 -34.94 11.82 15.79
CA GLU A 69 -35.24 10.74 16.73
C GLU A 69 -34.23 9.61 16.47
N GLN A 70 -33.29 9.48 17.38
CA GLN A 70 -32.21 8.49 17.31
C GLN A 70 -32.38 7.56 18.49
N THR A 71 -32.41 6.26 18.19
CA THR A 71 -32.72 5.23 19.17
C THR A 71 -31.44 4.57 19.66
N ILE A 72 -31.17 4.67 20.96
CA ILE A 72 -30.16 3.83 21.62
C ILE A 72 -30.87 2.61 22.18
N ILE A 73 -30.50 1.43 21.67
CA ILE A 73 -30.96 0.14 22.18
C ILE A 73 -30.09 -0.22 23.38
N THR A 74 -30.71 -0.47 24.53
CA THR A 74 -30.01 -0.89 25.75
C THR A 74 -30.20 -2.37 26.02
N SER A 75 -29.22 -2.99 26.68
CA SER A 75 -29.27 -4.34 27.22
C SER A 75 -28.85 -4.34 28.69
N TYR A 76 -29.42 -5.25 29.49
CA TYR A 76 -29.00 -5.39 30.89
C TYR A 76 -27.57 -5.94 31.00
N ASN A 77 -26.76 -5.34 31.85
CA ASN A 77 -25.40 -5.75 32.16
C ASN A 77 -25.35 -6.21 33.62
N ASP A 78 -25.14 -7.51 33.83
CA ASP A 78 -25.15 -8.14 35.16
C ASP A 78 -24.06 -7.59 36.09
N GLU A 79 -22.85 -7.34 35.56
CA GLU A 79 -21.71 -6.88 36.37
C GLU A 79 -21.91 -5.46 36.90
N LYS A 80 -22.53 -4.59 36.10
CA LYS A 80 -22.80 -3.19 36.44
C LYS A 80 -24.18 -2.99 37.08
N GLU A 81 -25.02 -4.02 37.09
CA GLU A 81 -26.42 -4.01 37.53
C GLU A 81 -27.26 -2.90 36.87
N ARG A 82 -27.07 -2.69 35.57
CA ARG A 82 -27.67 -1.58 34.80
C ARG A 82 -28.05 -1.99 33.40
N TYR A 83 -29.11 -1.37 32.86
CA TYR A 83 -29.30 -1.29 31.42
C TYR A 83 -28.27 -0.33 30.84
N ILE A 84 -27.58 -0.75 29.77
CA ILE A 84 -26.54 0.04 29.11
C ILE A 84 -26.80 0.03 27.61
N GLY A 85 -26.79 1.21 27.01
CA GLY A 85 -26.87 1.41 25.58
C GLY A 85 -25.74 2.33 25.13
N GLN A 86 -25.16 2.02 23.98
CA GLN A 86 -24.05 2.78 23.41
C GLN A 86 -24.37 3.19 21.98
N MET A 87 -23.93 4.40 21.62
CA MET A 87 -24.07 4.97 20.28
C MET A 87 -22.81 5.75 19.93
N LYS A 88 -22.27 5.56 18.72
CA LYS A 88 -21.24 6.44 18.15
C LYS A 88 -21.93 7.70 17.66
N ILE A 89 -21.51 8.89 18.11
CA ILE A 89 -22.05 10.17 17.64
C ILE A 89 -21.79 10.30 16.13
N PRO A 90 -22.82 10.31 15.29
CA PRO A 90 -22.66 10.41 13.84
C PRO A 90 -22.12 11.77 13.40
N SER A 91 -21.40 11.80 12.28
CA SER A 91 -20.80 13.02 11.72
C SER A 91 -21.82 14.07 11.26
N GLU A 92 -23.05 13.63 11.03
CA GLU A 92 -24.18 14.44 10.60
C GLU A 92 -24.99 15.04 11.76
N TYR A 93 -24.65 14.73 13.02
CA TYR A 93 -25.25 15.42 14.16
C TYR A 93 -24.88 16.90 14.13
N THR A 94 -25.88 17.75 14.32
CA THR A 94 -25.69 19.19 14.38
C THR A 94 -25.10 19.58 15.71
N VAL A 95 -24.18 20.55 15.70
CA VAL A 95 -23.68 21.19 16.92
C VAL A 95 -24.85 21.77 17.71
N GLY A 96 -24.88 21.52 19.01
CA GLY A 96 -25.92 22.01 19.92
C GLY A 96 -26.23 21.03 21.04
N ASP A 97 -27.25 21.38 21.80
CA ASP A 97 -27.67 20.63 22.99
C ASP A 97 -28.68 19.54 22.62
N TYR A 98 -28.50 18.39 23.26
CA TYR A 98 -29.30 17.19 23.11
C TYR A 98 -29.78 16.73 24.47
N TYR A 99 -30.98 16.15 24.48
CA TYR A 99 -31.61 15.61 25.68
C TYR A 99 -32.30 14.29 25.35
N ILE A 100 -32.59 13.51 26.40
CA ILE A 100 -33.44 12.32 26.27
C ILE A 100 -34.89 12.77 26.16
N ASP A 101 -35.46 12.69 24.96
CA ASP A 101 -36.87 13.02 24.71
C ASP A 101 -37.78 12.01 25.38
N SER A 102 -37.54 10.72 25.11
CA SER A 102 -38.40 9.67 25.62
C SER A 102 -37.68 8.34 25.81
N ILE A 103 -38.25 7.52 26.69
CA ILE A 103 -37.80 6.16 26.91
C ILE A 103 -38.96 5.24 26.52
N VAL A 104 -38.71 4.32 25.60
CA VAL A 104 -39.68 3.35 25.11
C VAL A 104 -39.31 1.98 25.65
N GLN A 105 -40.28 1.35 26.29
CA GLN A 105 -40.11 0.11 26.99
C GLN A 105 -41.05 -0.94 26.38
N ARG A 106 -40.52 -2.09 25.97
CA ARG A 106 -41.31 -3.22 25.46
C ARG A 106 -41.28 -4.36 26.48
N ALA A 107 -42.43 -4.69 27.05
CA ALA A 107 -42.55 -5.80 27.99
C ALA A 107 -42.78 -7.14 27.26
N SER A 108 -42.61 -8.25 28.00
CA SER A 108 -42.75 -9.61 27.48
C SER A 108 -44.18 -9.98 27.05
N ASP A 109 -45.17 -9.19 27.46
CA ASP A 109 -46.58 -9.32 27.10
C ASP A 109 -46.97 -8.45 25.88
N ASP A 110 -45.98 -8.02 25.09
CA ASP A 110 -46.11 -7.08 23.95
C ASP A 110 -46.64 -5.68 24.33
N THR A 111 -46.74 -5.34 25.62
CA THR A 111 -47.11 -3.98 26.02
C THR A 111 -45.94 -3.01 25.81
N THR A 112 -46.22 -1.89 25.13
CA THR A 112 -45.26 -0.79 24.95
C THR A 112 -45.60 0.35 25.90
N ARG A 113 -44.64 0.76 26.73
CA ARG A 113 -44.75 1.91 27.64
C ARG A 113 -43.80 3.01 27.17
N ILE A 114 -44.27 4.25 27.11
CA ILE A 114 -43.50 5.41 26.66
C ILE A 114 -43.46 6.44 27.80
N TYR A 115 -42.26 6.85 28.20
CA TYR A 115 -42.03 7.86 29.22
C TYR A 115 -41.51 9.14 28.57
N ASN A 116 -41.88 10.31 29.11
CA ASN A 116 -41.43 11.65 28.70
C ASN A 116 -41.79 12.16 27.30
N LYS A 117 -42.49 11.39 26.47
CA LYS A 117 -43.01 11.90 25.20
C LYS A 117 -44.17 12.87 25.45
N SER A 118 -44.02 14.12 25.01
CA SER A 118 -44.92 15.25 25.31
C SER A 118 -46.40 15.01 24.95
N ILE A 119 -46.67 14.18 23.94
CA ILE A 119 -48.03 13.81 23.52
C ILE A 119 -48.69 12.73 24.40
N TYR A 120 -47.92 12.05 25.25
CA TYR A 120 -48.38 10.88 26.03
C TYR A 120 -48.29 11.05 27.55
N SER A 121 -47.54 12.05 28.07
CA SER A 121 -47.31 12.20 29.51
C SER A 121 -47.94 13.47 30.12
N GLU A 122 -48.74 13.30 31.18
CA GLU A 122 -49.29 14.42 31.99
C GLU A 122 -48.30 14.89 33.09
N SER A 123 -47.26 14.10 33.39
CA SER A 123 -46.18 14.45 34.33
C SER A 123 -44.84 14.00 33.75
N LEU A 124 -43.93 14.94 33.50
CA LEU A 124 -42.60 14.63 32.99
C LEU A 124 -41.70 14.13 34.12
N ILE A 125 -40.98 13.06 33.87
CA ILE A 125 -39.93 12.58 34.75
C ILE A 125 -38.65 13.38 34.46
N ASP A 126 -37.85 13.69 35.47
CA ASP A 126 -36.57 14.35 35.24
C ASP A 126 -35.57 13.39 34.60
N LEU A 127 -35.22 13.65 33.33
CA LEU A 127 -34.19 12.94 32.57
C LEU A 127 -33.00 13.83 32.23
N SER A 128 -32.85 15.00 32.87
CA SER A 128 -31.80 15.98 32.57
C SER A 128 -30.37 15.46 32.79
N LYS A 129 -30.19 14.39 33.58
CA LYS A 129 -28.93 13.66 33.69
C LYS A 129 -28.50 12.96 32.39
N GLY A 130 -29.39 12.90 31.42
CA GLY A 130 -29.15 12.45 30.05
C GLY A 130 -28.72 13.55 29.09
N ASP A 131 -28.70 14.81 29.52
CA ASP A 131 -28.43 15.95 28.64
C ASP A 131 -26.95 16.04 28.29
N PHE A 132 -26.66 16.31 27.02
CA PHE A 132 -25.31 16.47 26.51
C PHE A 132 -25.26 17.50 25.39
N SER A 133 -24.06 17.99 25.09
CA SER A 133 -23.83 18.85 23.94
C SER A 133 -22.96 18.15 22.90
N VAL A 134 -23.27 18.35 21.63
CA VAL A 134 -22.37 18.04 20.52
C VAL A 134 -21.66 19.32 20.13
N THR A 135 -20.34 19.32 20.18
CA THR A 135 -19.50 20.48 19.83
C THR A 135 -18.91 20.31 18.43
N GLU A 136 -18.45 21.42 17.84
CA GLU A 136 -17.73 21.38 16.58
C GLU A 136 -16.45 20.55 16.74
N SER A 137 -16.26 19.54 15.89
CA SER A 137 -15.03 18.77 15.88
C SER A 137 -13.88 19.67 15.43
N LYS A 138 -12.86 19.79 16.26
CA LYS A 138 -11.67 20.56 15.92
C LYS A 138 -11.01 19.92 14.70
N SER A 139 -10.67 20.73 13.70
CA SER A 139 -9.93 20.26 12.55
C SER A 139 -8.43 20.24 12.86
N PRO A 140 -7.71 19.16 12.51
CA PRO A 140 -6.26 19.10 12.68
C PRO A 140 -5.58 20.18 11.86
N ALA A 141 -4.68 20.93 12.49
CA ALA A 141 -3.92 22.00 11.87
C ALA A 141 -2.49 21.51 11.62
N ILE A 142 -2.15 21.26 10.35
CA ILE A 142 -0.81 20.81 9.99
C ILE A 142 0.19 21.97 9.93
N SER A 143 1.35 21.75 10.54
CA SER A 143 2.55 22.58 10.46
C SER A 143 3.74 21.71 10.06
N TYR A 144 4.56 22.16 9.11
CA TYR A 144 5.74 21.43 8.68
C TYR A 144 6.87 22.34 8.23
N THR A 145 8.10 21.84 8.36
CA THR A 145 9.32 22.51 7.90
C THR A 145 10.33 21.49 7.38
N THR A 146 11.28 21.96 6.59
CA THR A 146 12.37 21.17 6.01
C THR A 146 13.72 21.78 6.30
N HIS A 147 14.71 20.93 6.56
CA HIS A 147 16.13 21.31 6.62
C HIS A 147 16.70 21.33 5.20
N VAL A 148 17.11 22.51 4.72
CA VAL A 148 17.64 22.72 3.36
C VAL A 148 19.14 22.90 3.40
N GLN A 149 19.85 22.23 2.49
CA GLN A 149 21.29 22.40 2.32
C GLN A 149 21.71 23.88 2.30
N SER A 150 22.71 24.22 3.11
CA SER A 150 23.25 25.58 3.28
C SER A 150 22.34 26.59 4.00
N TYR A 151 21.05 26.30 4.20
CA TYR A 151 20.10 27.21 4.86
C TYR A 151 19.67 26.71 6.24
N GLY A 152 19.74 25.41 6.49
CA GLY A 152 19.25 24.82 7.73
C GLY A 152 17.73 24.65 7.73
N TRP A 153 17.16 24.56 8.92
CA TRP A 153 15.71 24.53 9.13
C TRP A 153 15.08 25.87 8.74
N GLN A 154 14.09 25.81 7.83
CA GLN A 154 13.33 26.99 7.43
C GLN A 154 12.15 27.27 8.38
N ALA A 155 11.48 28.40 8.21
CA ALA A 155 10.27 28.72 8.96
C ALA A 155 9.16 27.68 8.65
N PRO A 156 8.42 27.19 9.67
CA PRO A 156 7.30 26.29 9.45
C PRO A 156 6.20 26.91 8.59
N VAL A 157 5.60 26.08 7.75
CA VAL A 157 4.47 26.43 6.88
C VAL A 157 3.27 25.56 7.20
N THR A 158 2.10 25.98 6.74
CA THR A 158 0.82 25.30 6.98
C THR A 158 0.29 24.62 5.71
N SER A 159 -0.83 23.91 5.86
CA SER A 159 -1.53 23.17 4.80
C SER A 159 -1.46 23.85 3.42
N GLY A 160 -0.90 23.13 2.45
CA GLY A 160 -0.83 23.53 1.04
C GLY A 160 0.26 24.54 0.68
N LYS A 161 1.09 24.96 1.62
CA LYS A 161 2.23 25.86 1.35
C LYS A 161 3.51 25.08 1.05
N MET A 162 4.37 25.61 0.20
CA MET A 162 5.66 24.97 -0.09
C MET A 162 6.61 25.11 1.11
N SER A 163 7.26 24.01 1.51
CA SER A 163 8.47 24.02 2.35
C SER A 163 9.66 23.53 1.53
N GLY A 164 10.81 24.21 1.61
CA GLY A 164 12.00 23.91 0.81
C GLY A 164 12.35 25.01 -0.21
N THR A 165 12.92 24.60 -1.33
CA THR A 165 13.32 25.48 -2.45
C THR A 165 12.88 24.88 -3.78
N GLN A 166 12.66 25.72 -4.79
CA GLN A 166 12.36 25.26 -6.14
C GLN A 166 13.34 25.88 -7.13
N GLY A 167 14.10 25.04 -7.85
CA GLY A 167 15.01 25.51 -8.91
C GLY A 167 16.38 26.02 -8.42
N GLU A 168 16.63 26.02 -7.11
CA GLU A 168 17.90 26.49 -6.52
C GLU A 168 18.97 25.39 -6.42
N SER A 169 18.63 24.16 -6.82
CA SER A 169 19.51 23.00 -6.71
C SER A 169 20.00 22.68 -5.30
N LYS A 170 19.19 23.00 -4.28
CA LYS A 170 19.45 22.66 -2.87
C LYS A 170 18.66 21.41 -2.48
N ARG A 171 19.34 20.45 -1.85
CA ARG A 171 18.70 19.24 -1.32
C ARG A 171 17.98 19.53 -0.01
N LEU A 172 16.86 18.85 0.20
CA LEU A 172 16.33 18.61 1.53
C LEU A 172 17.20 17.54 2.23
N GLU A 173 17.43 17.71 3.52
CA GLU A 173 18.19 16.77 4.36
C GLU A 173 17.34 16.18 5.49
N GLY A 174 16.32 16.92 5.96
CA GLY A 174 15.38 16.48 6.97
C GLY A 174 14.03 17.19 6.87
N ILE A 175 13.02 16.63 7.52
CA ILE A 175 11.66 17.17 7.60
C ILE A 175 11.09 16.96 9.01
N ASN A 176 10.27 17.91 9.44
CA ASN A 176 9.51 17.87 10.69
C ASN A 176 8.06 18.21 10.36
N ILE A 177 7.11 17.40 10.84
CA ILE A 177 5.67 17.53 10.57
C ILE A 177 4.91 17.35 11.89
N SER A 178 3.97 18.24 12.19
CA SER A 178 3.10 18.19 13.37
C SER A 178 1.65 18.58 13.03
N LEU A 179 0.67 17.97 13.69
CA LEU A 179 -0.75 18.29 13.63
C LEU A 179 -1.25 19.16 14.81
N GLY A 180 -0.30 19.70 15.59
CA GLY A 180 -0.57 20.58 16.72
C GLY A 180 -0.91 19.80 18.00
N SER A 181 -0.81 20.48 19.15
CA SER A 181 -0.90 19.87 20.48
C SER A 181 -2.24 19.21 20.83
N LEU A 182 -3.28 19.46 20.05
CA LEU A 182 -4.61 18.87 20.24
C LEU A 182 -4.75 17.49 19.59
N PHE A 183 -3.79 17.07 18.76
CA PHE A 183 -3.81 15.80 18.02
C PHE A 183 -2.48 15.06 18.17
N PRO A 184 -1.98 14.82 19.40
CA PRO A 184 -0.70 14.14 19.60
C PRO A 184 -0.75 12.72 19.01
N GLU A 185 0.38 12.26 18.48
CA GLU A 185 0.56 10.88 17.96
C GLU A 185 -0.35 10.48 16.78
N SER A 186 -1.07 11.44 16.18
CA SER A 186 -2.03 11.21 15.09
C SER A 186 -1.42 11.23 13.67
N ILE A 187 -0.09 11.36 13.58
CA ILE A 187 0.65 11.36 12.31
C ILE A 187 1.95 10.56 12.43
N GLN A 188 2.26 9.82 11.37
CA GLN A 188 3.55 9.16 11.19
C GLN A 188 4.12 9.47 9.82
N TYR A 189 5.43 9.64 9.74
CA TYR A 189 6.13 9.85 8.47
C TYR A 189 7.54 9.26 8.49
N ARG A 190 8.06 9.00 7.29
CA ARG A 190 9.43 8.56 7.09
C ARG A 190 9.98 9.02 5.75
N THR A 191 11.29 9.20 5.68
CA THR A 191 11.98 9.59 4.45
C THR A 191 12.90 8.48 3.93
N HIS A 192 13.05 8.40 2.61
CA HIS A 192 14.12 7.67 1.95
C HIS A 192 15.35 8.57 1.81
N VAL A 193 16.45 8.20 2.44
CA VAL A 193 17.69 9.00 2.52
C VAL A 193 18.80 8.34 1.71
N GLN A 194 19.59 9.16 1.02
CA GLN A 194 20.79 8.71 0.31
C GLN A 194 21.63 7.73 1.15
N SER A 195 21.96 6.58 0.54
CA SER A 195 22.77 5.49 1.13
C SER A 195 22.13 4.76 2.33
N ASN A 196 21.12 5.32 2.98
CA ASN A 196 20.40 4.71 4.10
C ASN A 196 19.13 3.97 3.66
N GLY A 197 18.51 4.40 2.56
CA GLY A 197 17.22 3.88 2.14
C GLY A 197 16.07 4.48 2.96
N TRP A 198 14.94 3.77 3.02
CA TRP A 198 13.81 4.14 3.88
C TRP A 198 14.21 4.03 5.36
N MET A 199 14.09 5.14 6.09
CA MET A 199 14.30 5.17 7.54
C MET A 199 13.06 4.70 8.31
N ASP A 200 13.18 4.56 9.62
CA ASP A 200 12.06 4.23 10.50
C ASP A 200 10.99 5.33 10.48
N TRP A 201 9.76 4.93 10.82
CA TRP A 201 8.65 5.87 11.01
C TRP A 201 8.88 6.67 12.28
N VAL A 202 8.71 7.98 12.17
CA VAL A 202 8.73 8.92 13.30
C VAL A 202 7.34 9.53 13.49
N GLY A 203 7.08 10.02 14.70
CA GLY A 203 5.80 10.59 15.11
C GLY A 203 5.69 12.11 14.95
N ASP A 204 4.59 12.65 15.49
CA ASP A 204 4.31 14.09 15.52
C ASP A 204 5.49 14.90 16.07
N GLY A 205 5.96 15.88 15.30
CA GLY A 205 7.00 16.81 15.74
C GLY A 205 8.41 16.23 15.84
N GLU A 206 8.63 14.97 15.51
CA GLU A 206 9.97 14.37 15.44
C GLU A 206 10.70 14.76 14.13
N ILE A 207 11.97 14.37 13.96
CA ILE A 207 12.71 14.64 12.72
C ILE A 207 12.81 13.35 11.91
N SER A 208 12.43 13.40 10.63
CA SER A 208 12.74 12.35 9.66
C SER A 208 13.80 12.83 8.68
N GLY A 209 14.86 12.06 8.50
CA GLY A 209 16.02 12.42 7.68
C GLY A 209 17.30 12.53 8.49
N THR A 210 18.22 13.39 8.04
CA THR A 210 19.52 13.61 8.69
C THR A 210 19.82 15.10 8.83
N GLU A 211 20.46 15.48 9.92
CA GLU A 211 20.98 16.83 10.13
C GLU A 211 22.52 16.77 10.17
N GLY A 212 23.19 17.62 9.39
CA GLY A 212 24.66 17.70 9.37
C GLY A 212 25.40 16.59 8.60
N GLU A 213 24.73 15.53 8.15
CA GLU A 213 25.37 14.41 7.42
C GLU A 213 25.55 14.67 5.91
N SER A 214 25.05 15.79 5.40
CA SER A 214 25.08 16.12 3.96
C SER A 214 24.40 15.10 3.04
N LYS A 215 23.44 14.33 3.56
CA LYS A 215 22.67 13.35 2.79
C LYS A 215 21.36 13.96 2.30
N ARG A 216 21.02 13.71 1.04
CA ARG A 216 19.75 14.14 0.44
C ARG A 216 18.61 13.21 0.82
N LEU A 217 17.42 13.77 1.01
CA LEU A 217 16.16 13.05 0.89
C LEU A 217 15.89 12.74 -0.58
N GLU A 218 15.31 11.58 -0.87
CA GLU A 218 14.94 11.14 -2.24
C GLU A 218 13.45 10.80 -2.37
N ALA A 219 12.80 10.38 -1.28
CA ALA A 219 11.37 10.10 -1.21
C ALA A 219 10.82 10.26 0.23
N ILE A 220 9.50 10.29 0.37
CA ILE A 220 8.80 10.42 1.65
C ILE A 220 7.48 9.63 1.65
N GLN A 221 7.06 9.15 2.83
CA GLN A 221 5.71 8.65 3.13
C GLN A 221 5.17 9.36 4.37
N ILE A 222 3.88 9.70 4.36
CA ILE A 222 3.18 10.37 5.46
C ILE A 222 1.79 9.74 5.60
N LYS A 223 1.38 9.36 6.80
CA LYS A 223 0.04 8.84 7.07
C LYS A 223 -0.49 9.41 8.38
N LEU A 224 -1.81 9.55 8.45
CA LEU A 224 -2.51 9.76 9.71
C LEU A 224 -2.69 8.42 10.41
N THR A 225 -2.84 8.45 11.73
CA THR A 225 -3.13 7.29 12.59
C THR A 225 -4.45 7.51 13.34
N ASP A 226 -4.93 6.44 13.98
CA ASP A 226 -6.06 6.45 14.91
C ASP A 226 -7.33 7.18 14.41
N LYS A 227 -7.93 8.01 15.27
CA LYS A 227 -9.20 8.73 15.01
C LYS A 227 -9.07 9.69 13.82
N GLU A 228 -7.89 10.27 13.60
CA GLU A 228 -7.65 11.22 12.52
C GLU A 228 -7.61 10.50 11.16
N ALA A 229 -7.10 9.27 11.10
CA ALA A 229 -7.13 8.45 9.89
C ALA A 229 -8.56 8.06 9.47
N GLU A 230 -9.52 7.97 10.41
CA GLU A 230 -10.94 7.72 10.11
C GLU A 230 -11.62 8.96 9.51
N ASN A 231 -11.27 10.15 10.00
CA ASN A 231 -11.98 11.40 9.70
C ASN A 231 -11.32 12.26 8.62
N TYR A 232 -10.05 12.02 8.32
CA TYR A 232 -9.26 12.83 7.40
C TYR A 232 -8.42 11.97 6.44
N ASP A 233 -8.03 12.60 5.34
CA ASP A 233 -7.03 12.11 4.41
C ASP A 233 -5.89 13.14 4.34
N ILE A 234 -4.65 12.63 4.23
CA ILE A 234 -3.46 13.44 4.04
C ILE A 234 -2.91 13.22 2.62
N TYR A 235 -2.72 14.31 1.91
CA TYR A 235 -2.13 14.37 0.57
C TYR A 235 -0.79 15.09 0.63
N TYR A 236 0.20 14.59 -0.07
CA TYR A 236 1.50 15.23 -0.17
C TYR A 236 2.14 14.99 -1.52
N ARG A 237 2.96 15.94 -1.96
CA ARG A 237 3.80 15.81 -3.15
C ARG A 237 5.15 16.45 -2.90
N VAL A 238 6.12 16.07 -3.71
CA VAL A 238 7.49 16.58 -3.60
C VAL A 238 8.00 17.09 -4.94
N HIS A 239 8.87 18.10 -4.88
CA HIS A 239 9.66 18.56 -6.01
C HIS A 239 10.99 17.79 -6.00
N ALA A 240 11.23 16.98 -7.02
CA ALA A 240 12.46 16.20 -7.16
C ALA A 240 13.33 16.72 -8.32
N GLU A 241 14.65 16.67 -8.13
CA GLU A 241 15.63 17.06 -9.15
C GLU A 241 15.33 16.37 -10.50
N LYS A 242 15.33 17.15 -11.59
CA LYS A 242 15.03 16.73 -12.98
C LYS A 242 13.60 16.23 -13.24
N ASN A 243 12.79 15.99 -12.21
CA ASN A 243 11.37 15.64 -12.35
C ASN A 243 10.46 16.86 -12.23
N GLY A 244 10.85 17.84 -11.41
CA GLY A 244 9.94 18.88 -10.97
C GLY A 244 8.98 18.35 -9.89
N TRP A 245 7.79 18.96 -9.81
CA TRP A 245 6.71 18.48 -8.96
C TRP A 245 6.16 17.15 -9.48
N LEU A 246 6.20 16.13 -8.63
CA LEU A 246 5.55 14.85 -8.86
C LEU A 246 4.06 14.91 -8.46
N GLY A 247 3.33 13.83 -8.73
CA GLY A 247 1.93 13.71 -8.33
C GLY A 247 1.71 13.68 -6.81
N TRP A 248 0.46 13.89 -6.40
CA TRP A 248 0.05 13.80 -5.00
C TRP A 248 -0.10 12.33 -4.56
N ALA A 249 0.70 11.91 -3.59
CA ALA A 249 0.52 10.68 -2.83
C ALA A 249 -0.52 10.89 -1.72
N LYS A 250 -1.16 9.80 -1.28
CA LYS A 250 -2.19 9.79 -0.24
C LYS A 250 -1.87 8.77 0.86
N ASN A 251 -2.10 9.12 2.13
CA ASN A 251 -2.18 8.19 3.27
C ASN A 251 -1.13 7.04 3.26
N GLY A 252 0.15 7.39 3.29
CA GLY A 252 1.24 6.43 3.34
C GLY A 252 1.70 5.92 1.98
N GLU A 253 1.09 6.32 0.87
CA GLU A 253 1.64 6.10 -0.47
C GLU A 253 3.01 6.77 -0.63
N GLU A 254 3.91 6.21 -1.45
CA GLU A 254 5.24 6.81 -1.65
C GLU A 254 5.13 8.10 -2.48
N ALA A 255 5.95 9.10 -2.15
CA ALA A 255 6.16 10.31 -2.95
C ALA A 255 7.65 10.54 -3.18
N GLY A 256 8.08 10.83 -4.41
CA GLY A 256 9.50 11.08 -4.74
C GLY A 256 10.09 10.10 -5.74
N THR A 257 11.38 9.81 -5.60
CA THR A 257 12.10 8.90 -6.49
C THR A 257 13.00 7.94 -5.74
N GLU A 258 13.20 6.74 -6.29
CA GLU A 258 14.11 5.75 -5.72
C GLU A 258 15.04 5.19 -6.80
N GLY A 259 16.34 5.07 -6.46
CA GLY A 259 17.37 4.50 -7.34
C GLY A 259 17.90 5.45 -8.43
N PHE A 260 17.35 6.65 -8.56
CA PHE A 260 17.83 7.66 -9.52
C PHE A 260 18.93 8.58 -8.96
N SER A 261 19.20 8.53 -7.65
CA SER A 261 20.09 9.46 -6.96
C SER A 261 19.69 10.93 -7.08
N ARG A 262 18.37 11.21 -7.07
CA ARG A 262 17.81 12.57 -7.23
C ARG A 262 17.41 13.11 -5.86
N ARG A 263 17.81 14.36 -5.58
CA ARG A 263 17.41 15.05 -4.35
C ARG A 263 15.96 15.51 -4.43
N LEU A 264 15.28 15.49 -3.29
CA LEU A 264 14.11 16.34 -3.07
C LEU A 264 14.57 17.78 -2.81
N GLU A 265 13.80 18.75 -3.29
CA GLU A 265 14.08 20.18 -3.13
C GLU A 265 12.96 20.90 -2.37
N ALA A 266 11.71 20.43 -2.48
CA ALA A 266 10.56 20.97 -1.77
C ALA A 266 9.45 19.93 -1.53
N ILE A 267 8.53 20.25 -0.63
CA ILE A 267 7.33 19.47 -0.30
C ILE A 267 6.11 20.37 -0.09
N GLU A 268 4.94 19.85 -0.44
CA GLU A 268 3.63 20.39 -0.05
C GLU A 268 2.81 19.28 0.61
N ILE A 269 2.10 19.63 1.69
CA ILE A 269 1.25 18.69 2.44
C ILE A 269 -0.10 19.35 2.68
N VAL A 270 -1.18 18.61 2.44
CA VAL A 270 -2.56 19.05 2.62
C VAL A 270 -3.33 18.01 3.40
N ILE A 271 -4.04 18.43 4.45
CA ILE A 271 -5.02 17.62 5.15
C ILE A 271 -6.44 18.02 4.73
N VAL A 272 -7.29 17.04 4.45
CA VAL A 272 -8.69 17.23 4.03
C VAL A 272 -9.60 16.24 4.74
N LYS A 273 -10.91 16.51 4.77
CA LYS A 273 -11.91 15.54 5.26
C LYS A 273 -11.81 14.22 4.51
N LYS A 274 -12.13 13.12 5.19
CA LYS A 274 -12.11 11.78 4.62
C LYS A 274 -12.87 11.73 3.29
N GLY A 275 -12.25 11.14 2.27
CA GLY A 275 -12.85 10.97 0.96
C GLY A 275 -12.82 12.20 0.05
N ALA A 276 -12.36 13.36 0.53
CA ALA A 276 -12.20 14.54 -0.32
C ALA A 276 -11.15 14.31 -1.44
N ALA A 277 -11.30 15.08 -2.52
CA ALA A 277 -10.41 14.97 -3.67
C ALA A 277 -8.99 15.47 -3.37
N ALA A 278 -8.00 14.90 -4.05
CA ALA A 278 -6.63 15.40 -4.01
C ALA A 278 -6.55 16.83 -4.60
N PRO A 279 -5.61 17.67 -4.15
CA PRO A 279 -5.43 19.02 -4.70
C PRO A 279 -5.04 19.04 -6.19
N GLY A 280 -4.53 17.93 -6.73
CA GLY A 280 -4.15 17.79 -8.14
C GLY A 280 -3.92 16.34 -8.56
N SER A 281 -3.22 16.15 -9.68
CA SER A 281 -2.97 14.80 -10.22
C SER A 281 -2.19 13.93 -9.24
N LYS A 282 -2.59 12.67 -9.13
CA LYS A 282 -1.89 11.61 -8.37
C LYS A 282 -0.93 10.79 -9.24
N SER A 283 -0.91 11.02 -10.55
CA SER A 283 -0.06 10.27 -11.48
C SER A 283 1.42 10.50 -11.18
N ASN A 284 2.23 9.43 -11.17
CA ASN A 284 3.67 9.51 -10.94
C ASN A 284 4.04 10.22 -9.63
N ALA A 285 3.26 10.04 -8.55
CA ALA A 285 3.63 10.53 -7.23
C ALA A 285 4.98 9.97 -6.77
N PHE A 286 5.26 8.72 -7.14
CA PHE A 286 6.53 8.04 -6.93
C PHE A 286 7.06 7.40 -8.21
N VAL A 287 8.37 7.51 -8.43
CA VAL A 287 9.05 6.91 -9.58
C VAL A 287 10.28 6.14 -9.12
N LYS A 288 10.24 4.81 -9.30
CA LYS A 288 11.37 3.92 -8.99
C LYS A 288 12.16 3.59 -10.26
N LYS A 289 13.48 3.61 -10.17
CA LYS A 289 14.35 3.24 -11.28
C LYS A 289 14.23 1.75 -11.56
N GLU A 290 13.76 1.39 -12.75
CA GLU A 290 13.78 0.01 -13.19
C GLU A 290 15.24 -0.43 -13.45
N ILE A 291 15.67 -1.50 -12.77
CA ILE A 291 16.95 -2.14 -13.03
C ILE A 291 16.70 -3.23 -14.07
N ILE A 292 17.26 -3.04 -15.26
CA ILE A 292 17.13 -3.99 -16.37
C ILE A 292 18.34 -4.94 -16.34
N PRO A 293 18.12 -6.25 -16.12
CA PRO A 293 19.18 -7.23 -16.16
C PRO A 293 19.70 -7.42 -17.58
N THR A 294 20.99 -7.71 -17.70
CA THR A 294 21.65 -7.98 -18.99
C THR A 294 22.37 -9.32 -18.96
N ILE A 295 22.43 -10.01 -20.10
CA ILE A 295 23.23 -11.24 -20.26
C ILE A 295 24.52 -10.94 -21.03
N SER A 296 25.64 -11.33 -20.45
CA SER A 296 26.98 -11.15 -21.02
C SER A 296 27.61 -12.51 -21.27
N TYR A 297 28.25 -12.70 -22.43
CA TYR A 297 28.89 -13.97 -22.80
C TYR A 297 30.14 -13.79 -23.66
N THR A 298 31.01 -14.79 -23.61
CA THR A 298 32.22 -14.89 -24.44
C THR A 298 32.44 -16.33 -24.88
N THR A 299 33.08 -16.50 -26.03
CA THR A 299 33.40 -17.80 -26.62
C THR A 299 34.91 -17.94 -26.88
N HIS A 300 35.42 -19.16 -26.71
CA HIS A 300 36.75 -19.55 -27.15
C HIS A 300 36.68 -20.09 -28.58
N VAL A 301 37.36 -19.43 -29.52
CA VAL A 301 37.33 -19.78 -30.95
C VAL A 301 38.66 -20.39 -31.38
N GLN A 302 38.59 -21.44 -32.19
CA GLN A 302 39.78 -22.09 -32.76
C GLN A 302 40.77 -21.09 -33.37
N SER A 303 42.04 -21.21 -33.00
CA SER A 303 43.16 -20.37 -33.46
C SER A 303 43.06 -18.88 -33.11
N ILE A 304 42.05 -18.46 -32.35
CA ILE A 304 41.84 -17.07 -31.91
C ILE A 304 41.92 -16.98 -30.39
N GLY A 305 41.35 -17.96 -29.68
CA GLY A 305 41.25 -17.94 -28.23
C GLY A 305 39.95 -17.32 -27.72
N TRP A 306 39.96 -16.86 -26.48
CA TRP A 306 38.83 -16.12 -25.89
C TRP A 306 38.66 -14.76 -26.55
N GLN A 307 37.45 -14.48 -27.02
CA GLN A 307 37.09 -13.16 -27.53
C GLN A 307 36.61 -12.23 -26.40
N SER A 308 36.48 -10.95 -26.70
CA SER A 308 35.84 -9.99 -25.81
C SER A 308 34.42 -10.43 -25.42
N TRP A 309 34.00 -10.05 -24.22
CA TRP A 309 32.61 -10.24 -23.79
C TRP A 309 31.66 -9.41 -24.65
N VAL A 310 30.56 -10.01 -25.08
CA VAL A 310 29.47 -9.34 -25.78
C VAL A 310 28.20 -9.42 -24.92
N LYS A 311 27.21 -8.58 -25.25
CA LYS A 311 25.94 -8.46 -24.51
C LYS A 311 24.74 -8.71 -25.41
N ASP A 312 23.65 -9.21 -24.81
CA ASP A 312 22.27 -9.21 -25.30
C ASP A 312 22.11 -9.11 -26.83
N GLY A 313 22.10 -10.26 -27.49
CA GLY A 313 21.81 -10.39 -28.91
C GLY A 313 22.97 -10.09 -29.84
N THR A 314 24.12 -9.68 -29.33
CA THR A 314 25.35 -9.50 -30.11
C THR A 314 26.01 -10.84 -30.41
N VAL A 315 26.48 -11.06 -31.63
CA VAL A 315 27.12 -12.33 -32.01
C VAL A 315 28.44 -12.53 -31.25
N ALA A 316 28.62 -13.70 -30.61
CA ALA A 316 29.91 -14.20 -30.16
C ALA A 316 30.38 -15.35 -31.06
N GLY A 317 31.66 -15.38 -31.41
CA GLY A 317 32.23 -16.37 -32.34
C GLY A 317 32.56 -15.78 -33.71
N THR A 318 32.49 -16.64 -34.72
CA THR A 318 32.66 -16.27 -36.13
C THR A 318 31.61 -16.98 -36.98
N SER A 319 31.00 -16.32 -37.96
CA SER A 319 30.12 -16.99 -38.93
C SER A 319 30.80 -17.05 -40.30
N GLY A 320 30.74 -18.20 -40.98
CA GLY A 320 31.25 -18.37 -42.35
C GLY A 320 32.78 -18.46 -42.48
N LYS A 321 33.53 -18.33 -41.38
CA LYS A 321 35.01 -18.42 -41.37
C LYS A 321 35.55 -19.83 -41.12
N ALA A 322 34.67 -20.82 -41.04
CA ALA A 322 35.00 -22.22 -40.78
C ALA A 322 35.80 -22.48 -39.48
N LYS A 323 35.68 -21.61 -38.47
CA LYS A 323 36.30 -21.78 -37.15
C LYS A 323 35.28 -22.32 -36.14
N ARG A 324 35.66 -23.34 -35.37
CA ARG A 324 34.80 -23.91 -34.31
C ARG A 324 34.84 -23.07 -33.03
N LEU A 325 33.71 -23.03 -32.33
CA LEU A 325 33.68 -22.75 -30.91
C LEU A 325 34.20 -23.95 -30.14
N GLU A 326 34.99 -23.72 -29.09
CA GLU A 326 35.56 -24.75 -28.22
C GLU A 326 35.05 -24.65 -26.78
N GLY A 327 34.69 -23.44 -26.34
CA GLY A 327 34.17 -23.18 -24.99
C GLY A 327 33.38 -21.89 -24.91
N ILE A 328 32.58 -21.75 -23.86
CA ILE A 328 31.71 -20.59 -23.59
C ILE A 328 31.68 -20.26 -22.10
N LYS A 329 31.54 -18.97 -21.79
CA LYS A 329 31.23 -18.45 -20.45
C LYS A 329 30.07 -17.46 -20.56
N ILE A 330 29.13 -17.52 -19.63
CA ILE A 330 27.89 -16.71 -19.62
C ILE A 330 27.66 -16.20 -18.19
N LYS A 331 27.30 -14.94 -18.03
CA LYS A 331 26.91 -14.35 -16.75
C LYS A 331 25.76 -13.37 -16.92
N LEU A 332 25.00 -13.17 -15.85
CA LEU A 332 24.04 -12.08 -15.76
C LEU A 332 24.68 -10.90 -15.03
N GLU A 333 24.27 -9.69 -15.40
CA GLU A 333 24.68 -8.42 -14.78
C GLU A 333 23.43 -7.59 -14.47
N ASN A 334 23.52 -6.66 -13.53
CA ASN A 334 22.43 -5.76 -13.11
C ASN A 334 21.15 -6.50 -12.69
N LEU A 335 21.27 -7.47 -11.78
CA LEU A 335 20.15 -8.33 -11.38
C LEU A 335 19.17 -7.59 -10.44
N PRO A 336 17.90 -7.37 -10.84
CA PRO A 336 16.86 -6.88 -9.93
C PRO A 336 16.25 -8.00 -9.06
N TYR A 337 16.48 -9.27 -9.41
CA TYR A 337 15.88 -10.45 -8.78
C TYR A 337 16.95 -11.49 -8.46
N ALA A 338 16.69 -12.33 -7.46
CA ALA A 338 17.61 -13.41 -7.10
C ALA A 338 17.69 -14.48 -8.21
N GLY A 339 18.86 -15.10 -8.38
CA GLY A 339 19.06 -16.15 -9.38
C GLY A 339 20.31 -15.97 -10.23
N GLY A 340 20.43 -16.79 -11.28
CA GLY A 340 21.61 -16.82 -12.14
C GLY A 340 21.35 -17.45 -13.50
N VAL A 341 22.43 -17.81 -14.19
CA VAL A 341 22.39 -18.55 -15.45
C VAL A 341 23.18 -19.85 -15.34
N GLN A 342 22.57 -20.94 -15.79
CA GLN A 342 23.18 -22.25 -15.97
C GLN A 342 23.24 -22.61 -17.44
N TYR A 343 24.31 -23.27 -17.84
CA TYR A 343 24.50 -23.69 -19.23
C TYR A 343 25.39 -24.91 -19.33
N LYS A 344 25.14 -25.74 -20.33
CA LYS A 344 26.00 -26.87 -20.67
C LYS A 344 26.14 -27.00 -22.18
N ALA A 345 27.32 -27.39 -22.63
CA ALA A 345 27.62 -27.63 -24.02
C ALA A 345 27.72 -29.14 -24.32
N HIS A 346 27.31 -29.54 -25.52
CA HIS A 346 27.64 -30.83 -26.11
C HIS A 346 28.98 -30.71 -26.84
N VAL A 347 29.98 -31.48 -26.39
CA VAL A 347 31.36 -31.40 -26.87
C VAL A 347 31.72 -32.67 -27.65
N GLN A 348 32.42 -32.50 -28.76
CA GLN A 348 32.93 -33.62 -29.54
C GLN A 348 33.66 -34.66 -28.66
N SER A 349 33.30 -35.93 -28.85
CA SER A 349 33.82 -37.10 -28.11
C SER A 349 33.42 -37.18 -26.63
N TYR A 350 32.86 -36.13 -26.02
CA TYR A 350 32.46 -36.12 -24.61
C TYR A 350 30.94 -36.12 -24.42
N GLY A 351 30.18 -35.67 -25.42
CA GLY A 351 28.74 -35.53 -25.30
C GLY A 351 28.35 -34.28 -24.49
N TRP A 352 27.14 -34.30 -23.93
CA TRP A 352 26.67 -33.27 -23.01
C TRP A 352 27.49 -33.28 -21.71
N GLN A 353 28.11 -32.15 -21.40
CA GLN A 353 28.82 -31.96 -20.12
C GLN A 353 27.84 -31.59 -18.98
N GLY A 354 28.34 -31.54 -17.75
CA GLY A 354 27.60 -31.01 -16.60
C GLY A 354 27.25 -29.53 -16.74
N TRP A 355 26.26 -29.08 -15.97
CA TRP A 355 25.84 -27.68 -15.92
C TRP A 355 26.92 -26.80 -15.29
N SER A 356 27.40 -25.84 -16.06
CA SER A 356 28.22 -24.71 -15.60
C SER A 356 27.32 -23.58 -15.14
N THR A 357 27.77 -22.82 -14.15
CA THR A 357 27.03 -21.66 -13.60
C THR A 357 27.88 -20.40 -13.70
N ASN A 358 27.28 -19.26 -14.03
CA ASN A 358 27.86 -17.91 -13.90
C ASN A 358 29.38 -17.78 -14.15
N SER A 359 29.79 -17.47 -15.37
CA SER A 359 31.19 -17.32 -15.80
C SER A 359 32.05 -18.59 -15.78
N ALA A 360 31.56 -19.71 -15.25
CA ALA A 360 32.28 -20.99 -15.32
C ALA A 360 32.41 -21.48 -16.76
N LEU A 361 33.50 -22.17 -17.09
CA LEU A 361 33.68 -22.73 -18.44
C LEU A 361 32.65 -23.85 -18.68
N SER A 362 31.96 -23.79 -19.82
CA SER A 362 31.36 -24.97 -20.47
C SER A 362 32.04 -25.21 -21.81
N GLY A 363 32.46 -26.45 -22.07
CA GLY A 363 33.33 -26.80 -23.19
C GLY A 363 34.77 -27.09 -22.78
N THR A 364 35.71 -26.80 -23.67
CA THR A 364 37.15 -27.01 -23.47
C THR A 364 37.95 -25.80 -23.94
N SER A 365 39.17 -25.67 -23.44
CA SER A 365 40.18 -24.71 -23.92
C SER A 365 41.47 -25.48 -24.18
N GLY A 366 42.09 -25.28 -25.34
CA GLY A 366 43.37 -25.92 -25.69
C GLY A 366 43.30 -27.42 -26.02
N LYS A 367 42.12 -28.05 -26.02
CA LYS A 367 41.93 -29.49 -26.33
C LYS A 367 41.52 -29.77 -27.79
N ALA A 368 41.37 -28.73 -28.60
CA ALA A 368 40.94 -28.81 -29.99
C ALA A 368 39.58 -29.53 -30.22
N LYS A 369 38.67 -29.53 -29.22
CA LYS A 369 37.34 -30.14 -29.32
C LYS A 369 36.29 -29.09 -29.65
N ARG A 370 35.46 -29.34 -30.67
CA ARG A 370 34.34 -28.46 -31.05
C ARG A 370 33.16 -28.59 -30.09
N LEU A 371 32.45 -27.49 -29.88
CA LEU A 371 31.07 -27.51 -29.42
C LEU A 371 30.16 -27.90 -30.59
N GLU A 372 29.10 -28.66 -30.31
CA GLU A 372 28.11 -29.10 -31.32
C GLU A 372 26.69 -28.65 -30.96
N ALA A 373 26.38 -28.50 -29.67
CA ALA A 373 25.12 -27.98 -29.16
C ALA A 373 25.28 -27.30 -27.79
N ILE A 374 24.26 -26.56 -27.37
CA ILE A 374 24.20 -25.88 -26.06
C ILE A 374 22.78 -25.86 -25.49
N GLN A 375 22.68 -25.89 -24.16
CA GLN A 375 21.48 -25.58 -23.38
C GLN A 375 21.81 -24.47 -22.39
N ILE A 376 20.89 -23.52 -22.22
CA ILE A 376 21.03 -22.37 -21.32
C ILE A 376 19.69 -22.17 -20.59
N GLN A 377 19.73 -22.06 -19.27
CA GLN A 377 18.54 -21.80 -18.45
C GLN A 377 18.85 -20.77 -17.37
N LEU A 378 17.84 -20.00 -16.98
CA LEU A 378 17.91 -19.13 -15.82
C LEU A 378 17.55 -19.94 -14.55
N THR A 379 17.96 -19.44 -13.39
CA THR A 379 17.61 -20.02 -12.09
C THR A 379 17.00 -18.98 -11.16
N GLY A 380 16.32 -19.42 -10.09
CA GLY A 380 15.70 -18.53 -9.10
C GLY A 380 14.60 -17.64 -9.68
N GLU A 381 14.36 -16.51 -9.03
CA GLU A 381 13.36 -15.50 -9.45
C GLU A 381 13.65 -14.95 -10.85
N MET A 382 14.92 -14.91 -11.28
CA MET A 382 15.26 -14.55 -12.66
C MET A 382 14.57 -15.43 -13.70
N ALA A 383 14.40 -16.73 -13.44
CA ALA A 383 13.66 -17.66 -14.32
C ALA A 383 12.15 -17.44 -14.30
N GLU A 384 11.62 -16.81 -13.24
CA GLU A 384 10.21 -16.48 -13.12
C GLU A 384 9.86 -15.18 -13.85
N LYS A 385 10.81 -14.23 -13.92
CA LYS A 385 10.61 -12.90 -14.49
C LYS A 385 11.12 -12.74 -15.92
N TYR A 386 12.08 -13.55 -16.34
CA TYR A 386 12.69 -13.51 -17.67
C TYR A 386 12.75 -14.90 -18.33
N ASP A 387 12.79 -14.88 -19.65
CA ASP A 387 13.16 -16.00 -20.51
C ASP A 387 14.56 -15.74 -21.09
N VAL A 388 15.39 -16.77 -21.18
CA VAL A 388 16.65 -16.74 -21.94
C VAL A 388 16.44 -17.41 -23.29
N TYR A 389 16.61 -16.63 -24.35
CA TYR A 389 16.57 -17.11 -25.73
C TYR A 389 17.98 -17.18 -26.30
N TYR A 390 18.28 -18.24 -27.03
CA TYR A 390 19.58 -18.40 -27.68
C TYR A 390 19.47 -19.17 -28.98
N ARG A 391 20.35 -18.84 -29.93
CA ARG A 391 20.52 -19.59 -31.16
C ARG A 391 21.99 -19.69 -31.51
N VAL A 392 22.32 -20.69 -32.31
CA VAL A 392 23.70 -20.95 -32.73
C VAL A 392 23.80 -21.00 -34.25
N HIS A 393 24.96 -20.60 -34.76
CA HIS A 393 25.36 -20.82 -36.13
C HIS A 393 26.09 -22.16 -36.22
N ALA A 394 25.48 -23.15 -36.85
CA ALA A 394 26.02 -24.50 -36.99
C ALA A 394 26.56 -24.74 -38.41
N GLN A 395 27.69 -25.44 -38.51
CA GLN A 395 28.31 -25.77 -39.79
C GLN A 395 27.34 -26.47 -40.75
N SER A 396 27.27 -26.00 -42.00
CA SER A 396 26.38 -26.47 -43.08
C SER A 396 24.89 -26.14 -42.89
N TYR A 397 24.46 -25.65 -41.73
CA TYR A 397 23.06 -25.28 -41.48
C TYR A 397 22.85 -23.77 -41.34
N GLY A 398 23.91 -23.01 -41.04
CA GLY A 398 23.79 -21.58 -40.78
C GLY A 398 23.19 -21.31 -39.40
N TRP A 399 22.51 -20.17 -39.26
CA TRP A 399 21.77 -19.84 -38.04
C TRP A 399 20.53 -20.72 -37.89
N LEU A 400 20.47 -21.44 -36.78
CA LEU A 400 19.29 -22.22 -36.40
C LEU A 400 18.23 -21.34 -35.70
N GLY A 401 17.06 -21.92 -35.46
CA GLY A 401 16.01 -21.24 -34.68
C GLY A 401 16.41 -20.96 -33.23
N TRP A 402 15.69 -20.02 -32.61
CA TRP A 402 15.86 -19.67 -31.20
C TRP A 402 15.33 -20.79 -30.29
N ALA A 403 16.20 -21.33 -29.47
CA ALA A 403 15.87 -22.13 -28.30
C ALA A 403 15.60 -21.24 -27.09
N LYS A 404 14.84 -21.78 -26.13
CA LYS A 404 14.44 -21.07 -24.92
C LYS A 404 14.61 -21.95 -23.69
N ASN A 405 15.08 -21.37 -22.57
CA ASN A 405 15.02 -21.96 -21.22
C ASN A 405 15.33 -23.48 -21.15
N GLY A 406 16.56 -23.86 -21.43
CA GLY A 406 17.04 -25.24 -21.30
C GLY A 406 16.81 -26.11 -22.54
N GLU A 407 16.06 -25.64 -23.54
CA GLU A 407 15.93 -26.34 -24.83
C GLU A 407 17.27 -26.48 -25.56
N SER A 408 17.50 -27.58 -26.27
CA SER A 408 18.74 -27.72 -27.04
C SER A 408 18.80 -26.73 -28.20
N SER A 409 20.00 -26.18 -28.48
CA SER A 409 20.31 -25.44 -29.70
C SER A 409 21.58 -26.00 -30.35
N GLY A 410 21.58 -26.24 -31.66
CA GLY A 410 22.71 -26.83 -32.39
C GLY A 410 22.39 -28.19 -33.01
N SER A 411 23.35 -29.10 -32.96
CA SER A 411 23.14 -30.46 -33.47
C SER A 411 23.82 -31.53 -32.62
N GLU A 412 23.23 -32.72 -32.58
CA GLU A 412 23.77 -33.88 -31.89
C GLU A 412 23.84 -35.08 -32.85
N GLY A 413 24.95 -35.82 -32.82
CA GLY A 413 25.17 -36.97 -33.71
C GLY A 413 25.43 -36.66 -35.18
N LYS A 414 25.39 -35.38 -35.60
CA LYS A 414 25.68 -34.94 -36.99
C LYS A 414 27.13 -34.48 -37.21
N SER A 415 27.95 -34.44 -36.15
CA SER A 415 29.34 -33.99 -36.19
C SER A 415 29.55 -32.56 -36.74
N LYS A 416 28.58 -31.66 -36.55
CA LYS A 416 28.66 -30.27 -37.01
C LYS A 416 29.12 -29.35 -35.89
N ARG A 417 30.18 -28.58 -36.12
CA ARG A 417 30.67 -27.57 -35.16
C ARG A 417 29.69 -26.40 -35.05
N LEU A 418 29.63 -25.81 -33.87
CA LEU A 418 29.15 -24.44 -33.70
C LEU A 418 30.25 -23.47 -34.12
N GLU A 419 29.87 -22.38 -34.78
CA GLU A 419 30.79 -21.31 -35.18
C GLU A 419 30.50 -19.99 -34.46
N ALA A 420 29.23 -19.73 -34.13
CA ALA A 420 28.81 -18.53 -33.40
C ALA A 420 27.54 -18.79 -32.55
N ILE A 421 27.26 -17.88 -31.62
CA ILE A 421 26.08 -17.89 -30.75
C ILE A 421 25.55 -16.47 -30.53
N GLU A 422 24.22 -16.36 -30.40
CA GLU A 422 23.52 -15.18 -29.90
C GLU A 422 22.67 -15.59 -28.70
N ILE A 423 22.65 -14.77 -27.65
CA ILE A 423 21.86 -14.98 -26.44
C ILE A 423 21.16 -13.67 -26.09
N ARG A 424 19.87 -13.72 -25.79
CA ARG A 424 19.05 -12.57 -25.38
C ARG A 424 18.28 -12.90 -24.11
N LEU A 425 18.27 -11.94 -23.18
CA LEU A 425 17.37 -11.96 -22.04
C LEU A 425 16.09 -11.19 -22.41
N ILE A 426 14.92 -11.79 -22.20
CA ILE A 426 13.63 -11.18 -22.56
C ILE A 426 12.66 -11.31 -21.40
N LYS A 427 11.96 -10.23 -21.04
CA LYS A 427 10.94 -10.27 -19.98
C LYS A 427 9.89 -11.33 -20.30
N LYS A 428 9.58 -12.18 -19.32
CA LYS A 428 8.73 -13.35 -19.52
C LYS A 428 7.35 -12.94 -20.03
N GLY A 429 6.82 -13.73 -20.97
CA GLY A 429 5.55 -13.43 -21.67
C GLY A 429 5.70 -12.63 -22.96
N ASN A 430 6.88 -12.04 -23.23
CA ASN A 430 7.14 -11.40 -24.51
C ASN A 430 7.53 -12.40 -25.62
N LYS A 431 7.41 -11.97 -26.88
CA LYS A 431 7.68 -12.79 -28.06
C LYS A 431 9.17 -13.14 -28.20
N ALA A 432 9.44 -14.30 -28.79
CA ALA A 432 10.79 -14.72 -29.15
C ALA A 432 11.45 -13.72 -30.13
N PRO A 433 12.79 -13.59 -30.15
CA PRO A 433 13.49 -12.65 -31.03
C PRO A 433 13.35 -12.95 -32.53
N GLY A 434 12.93 -14.16 -32.89
CA GLY A 434 12.79 -14.63 -34.26
C GLY A 434 12.23 -16.05 -34.28
N SER A 435 12.36 -16.74 -35.42
CA SER A 435 11.82 -18.10 -35.58
C SER A 435 12.40 -19.06 -34.54
N THR A 436 11.54 -19.88 -33.96
CA THR A 436 11.88 -20.98 -33.04
C THR A 436 11.89 -22.35 -33.74
N SER A 437 11.61 -22.38 -35.06
CA SER A 437 11.66 -23.59 -35.87
C SER A 437 13.10 -24.09 -36.04
N THR A 438 13.31 -25.41 -36.01
CA THR A 438 14.62 -26.02 -36.33
C THR A 438 15.76 -25.47 -35.48
N LYS A 439 15.51 -25.27 -34.18
CA LYS A 439 16.53 -24.86 -33.19
C LYS A 439 17.58 -25.93 -32.90
N PHE A 440 17.20 -27.20 -33.05
CA PHE A 440 18.04 -28.36 -32.76
C PHE A 440 17.84 -29.47 -33.80
N ILE A 441 18.93 -30.14 -34.17
CA ILE A 441 18.94 -31.22 -35.17
C ILE A 441 19.64 -32.44 -34.56
N ASN A 442 18.91 -33.55 -34.36
CA ASN A 442 19.46 -34.81 -33.87
C ASN A 442 19.54 -35.88 -34.97
N LYS A 443 20.19 -37.01 -34.66
CA LYS A 443 20.49 -38.09 -35.62
C LYS A 443 19.23 -38.68 -36.23
#